data_AF-A0A5D4JIB0-F1
#
_entry.id   AF-A0A5D4JIB0-F1
#
_cell.length_a   1.000
_cell.length_b   1.000
_cell.length_c   1.000
_cell.angle_alpha   90.00
_cell.angle_beta   90.00
_cell.angle_gamma   90.00
#
_symmetry.space_group_name_H-M   'P 1'
#
loop_
_entity.id
_entity.type
_entity.pdbx_description
1 polymer ?
#
loop_
_entity_poly.entity_id
_entity_poly.type
_entity_poly.pdbx_seq_one_letter_code
_entity_poly.pdbx_strand_id
1 'polypeptide(L)' 'MTWTFTHDVDVFLASAGPSLAARPVEHTVALTVTERLRRSGAHHYGDDDPVLGWWRGADGAV' A
#
# COMPACT_ATOMS: atom_id res chain seq x y z
N MET A 1 6.99 -15.78 4.60
CA MET A 1 5.64 -15.82 4.00
C MET A 1 4.63 -15.31 5.01
N THR A 2 4.71 -14.01 5.34
CA THR A 2 3.87 -13.42 6.38
C THR A 2 3.16 -12.22 5.80
N TRP A 3 1.84 -12.16 5.99
CA TRP A 3 1.06 -10.97 5.69
C TRP A 3 1.22 -9.95 6.82
N THR A 4 1.37 -8.69 6.46
CA THR A 4 1.36 -7.56 7.39
C THR A 4 0.30 -6.57 6.94
N PHE A 5 -0.47 -6.05 7.90
CA PHE A 5 -1.55 -5.11 7.67
C PHE A 5 -1.32 -3.82 8.47
N THR A 6 -1.80 -2.70 7.95
CA THR A 6 -1.73 -1.38 8.59
C THR A 6 -2.92 -0.52 8.16
N HIS A 7 -3.23 0.47 9.01
CA HIS A 7 -4.16 1.55 8.71
C HIS A 7 -3.46 2.83 8.23
N ASP A 8 -2.12 2.83 8.28
CA ASP A 8 -1.27 3.96 7.92
C ASP A 8 -0.71 3.79 6.49
N VAL A 9 -1.08 4.72 5.61
CA VAL A 9 -0.69 4.74 4.19
C VAL A 9 0.83 4.92 4.03
N ASP A 10 1.47 5.70 4.89
CA ASP A 10 2.91 5.96 4.80
C ASP A 10 3.71 4.73 5.25
N VAL A 11 3.23 4.01 6.28
CA VAL A 11 3.81 2.71 6.69
C VAL A 11 3.71 1.68 5.56
N PHE A 12 2.56 1.63 4.88
CA PHE A 12 2.36 0.75 3.73
C PHE A 12 3.34 1.12 2.60
N LEU A 13 3.43 2.40 2.22
CA LEU A 13 4.28 2.86 1.12
C LEU A 13 5.77 2.70 1.43
N ALA A 14 6.20 2.85 2.68
CA ALA A 14 7.57 2.57 3.09
C ALA A 14 7.95 1.08 2.90
N SER A 15 6.98 0.17 3.03
CA SER A 15 7.23 -1.28 2.93
C SER A 15 7.01 -1.83 1.53
N ALA A 16 5.90 -1.50 0.88
CA ALA A 16 5.47 -2.07 -0.39
C ALA A 16 5.66 -1.12 -1.59
N GLY A 17 5.87 0.17 -1.34
CA GLY A 17 6.03 1.18 -2.39
C GLY A 17 7.10 0.84 -3.44
N PRO A 18 8.31 0.40 -3.05
CA PRO A 18 9.34 -0.01 -4.02
C PRO A 18 8.89 -1.14 -4.95
N SER A 19 8.22 -2.18 -4.41
CA SER A 19 7.71 -3.30 -5.20
C SER A 19 6.59 -2.87 -6.14
N LEU A 20 5.69 -1.98 -5.69
CA LEU A 20 4.65 -1.41 -6.53
C LEU A 20 5.24 -0.59 -7.67
N ALA A 21 6.22 0.27 -7.37
CA ALA A 21 6.87 1.16 -8.32
C ALA A 21 7.74 0.43 -9.36
N ALA A 22 8.20 -0.80 -9.08
CA ALA A 22 8.97 -1.60 -10.02
C ALA A 22 8.17 -2.02 -11.27
N ARG A 23 6.83 -2.13 -11.15
CA ARG A 23 5.91 -2.55 -12.24
C ARG A 23 4.67 -1.65 -12.25
N PRO A 24 4.81 -0.34 -12.56
CA PRO A 24 3.77 0.65 -12.31
C PRO A 24 2.51 0.43 -13.16
N VAL A 25 2.66 -0.11 -14.38
CA VAL A 25 1.53 -0.45 -15.25
C VAL A 25 0.64 -1.52 -14.60
N GLU A 26 1.25 -2.53 -13.98
CA GLU A 26 0.52 -3.61 -13.33
C GLU A 26 -0.07 -3.18 -11.99
N HIS A 27 0.61 -2.29 -11.28
CA HIS A 27 0.22 -1.80 -9.96
C HIS A 27 -0.49 -0.44 -9.99
N THR A 28 -1.04 -0.03 -11.13
CA THR A 28 -1.63 1.31 -11.31
C THR A 28 -2.75 1.59 -10.30
N VAL A 29 -3.61 0.61 -10.01
CA VAL A 29 -4.69 0.79 -9.02
C VAL A 29 -4.12 1.04 -7.63
N ALA A 30 -3.19 0.20 -7.18
CA ALA A 30 -2.58 0.34 -5.86
C ALA A 30 -1.84 1.69 -5.72
N LEU A 31 -1.10 2.11 -6.75
CA LEU A 31 -0.38 3.38 -6.77
C LEU A 31 -1.33 4.59 -6.75
N THR A 32 -2.40 4.56 -7.55
CA THR A 32 -3.34 5.68 -7.62
C THR A 32 -4.21 5.80 -6.37
N VAL A 33 -4.65 4.68 -5.80
CA VAL A 33 -5.42 4.66 -4.54
C VAL A 33 -4.58 5.18 -3.38
N THR A 34 -3.34 4.69 -3.22
CA THR A 34 -2.48 5.12 -2.12
C THR A 34 -2.03 6.58 -2.27
N GLU A 35 -1.79 7.07 -3.48
CA GLU A 35 -1.53 8.49 -3.71
C GLU A 35 -2.75 9.36 -3.39
N ARG A 36 -3.97 8.89 -3.73
CA ARG A 36 -5.21 9.57 -3.35
C ARG A 36 -5.39 9.63 -1.84
N LEU A 37 -5.19 8.52 -1.14
CA LEU A 37 -5.26 8.47 0.32
C LEU A 37 -4.22 9.41 0.96
N ARG A 38 -2.99 9.47 0.44
CA ARG A 38 -1.95 10.38 0.96
C ARG A 38 -2.29 11.85 0.76
N ARG A 39 -2.89 12.22 -0.39
CA ARG A 39 -3.21 13.62 -0.72
C ARG A 39 -4.54 14.10 -0.16
N SER A 40 -5.53 13.23 -0.08
CA SER A 40 -6.91 13.58 0.25
C SER A 40 -7.37 13.05 1.61
N GLY A 41 -6.50 12.34 2.33
CA GLY A 41 -6.76 11.78 3.64
C GLY A 41 -7.18 10.31 3.60
N ALA A 42 -6.95 9.61 4.71
CA ALA A 42 -7.25 8.18 4.89
C ALA A 42 -8.73 7.83 4.64
N HIS A 43 -9.63 8.78 4.89
CA HIS A 43 -11.08 8.60 4.76
C HIS A 43 -11.63 9.05 3.39
N HIS A 44 -10.79 9.18 2.36
CA HIS A 44 -11.23 9.64 1.04
C HIS A 44 -12.30 8.73 0.42
N TYR A 45 -12.30 7.44 0.74
CA TYR A 45 -13.20 6.43 0.18
C TYR A 45 -14.32 5.96 1.13
N GLY A 46 -14.38 6.51 2.34
CA GLY A 46 -15.35 6.12 3.37
C GLY A 46 -14.88 6.54 4.76
N ASP A 47 -15.75 6.36 5.75
CA ASP A 47 -15.51 6.83 7.12
C ASP A 47 -14.54 5.92 7.90
N ASP A 48 -14.35 4.67 7.46
CA ASP A 48 -13.43 3.72 8.08
C ASP A 48 -11.97 3.97 7.66
N ASP A 49 -11.03 3.55 8.50
CA ASP A 49 -9.60 3.53 8.16
C ASP A 49 -9.31 2.55 7.00
N PRO A 50 -8.39 2.88 6.08
CA PRO A 50 -8.03 1.96 5.01
C PRO A 50 -7.30 0.75 5.57
N VAL A 51 -7.63 -0.46 5.11
CA VAL A 51 -6.87 -1.67 5.47
C VAL A 51 -5.91 -1.99 4.33
N LEU A 52 -4.62 -1.76 4.57
CA LEU A 52 -3.56 -1.94 3.59
C LEU A 52 -2.69 -3.12 3.99
N GLY A 53 -2.40 -4.02 3.04
CA GLY A 53 -1.67 -5.26 3.31
C GLY A 53 -0.60 -5.56 2.29
N TRP A 54 0.52 -6.10 2.76
CA TRP A 54 1.57 -6.64 1.90
C TRP A 54 2.09 -7.97 2.44
N TRP A 55 2.64 -8.76 1.55
CA TRP A 55 3.20 -10.06 1.87
C TRP A 55 4.71 -10.00 1.78
N ARG A 56 5.41 -10.81 2.59
CA ARG A 56 6.87 -10.99 2.46
C ARG A 56 7.25 -12.43 2.15
N GLY A 57 8.09 -12.56 1.13
CA GLY A 57 8.74 -13.79 0.70
C GLY A 57 9.70 -14.34 1.75
N ALA A 58 10.21 -15.55 1.50
CA ALA A 58 11.22 -16.15 2.37
C ALA A 58 12.56 -15.38 2.32
N ASP A 59 12.79 -14.66 1.23
CA ASP A 59 13.90 -13.73 1.00
C ASP A 59 13.69 -12.35 1.62
N GLY A 60 12.53 -12.11 2.25
CA GLY A 60 12.16 -10.82 2.85
C GLY A 60 11.69 -9.78 1.84
N ALA A 61 11.66 -10.11 0.55
CA ALA A 61 11.12 -9.24 -0.48
C ALA A 61 9.60 -9.10 -0.32
N VAL A 62 9.09 -7.90 -0.60
CA VAL A 62 7.65 -7.62 -0.71
C VAL A 62 7.19 -7.87 -2.13
#